data_AF-A0A9X6YIZ7-F1
#
_entry.id   AF-A0A9X6YIZ7-F1
#
_cell.length_a   1.000
_cell.length_b   1.000
_cell.length_c   1.000
_cell.angle_alpha   90.00
_cell.angle_beta   90.00
_cell.angle_gamma   90.00
#
_symmetry.space_group_name_H-M   'P 1'
#
loop_
_entity.id
_entity.type
_entity.pdbx_description
1 polymer ?
#
loop_
_entity_poly.entity_id
_entity_poly.type
_entity_poly.pdbx_seq_one_letter_code
_entity_poly.pdbx_strand_id
1 'polypeptide(L)'
;MKNKELIKETVCKLEDNLKLGCYDEKLENLSKNDLSEILSSIEAYAWGDKEITINQAKHIVEIERVVDEVDLYVLTKEEYIRRYGMSLEDYEDKFGDAK
;
A
#
# COMPACT_ATOMS: atom_id res chain seq x y z
N MET A 1 14.25 -12.09 7.16
CA MET A 1 13.89 -10.67 7.31
C MET A 1 12.43 -10.56 6.96
N LYS A 2 11.65 -9.90 7.81
CA LYS A 2 10.20 -9.70 7.62
C LYS A 2 9.95 -8.53 6.67
N ASN A 3 8.81 -8.50 6.00
CA ASN A 3 8.47 -7.41 5.08
C ASN A 3 8.33 -6.07 5.83
N LYS A 4 7.80 -6.11 7.06
CA LYS A 4 7.75 -4.97 7.97
C LYS A 4 9.11 -4.33 8.24
N GLU A 5 10.15 -5.15 8.40
CA GLU A 5 11.51 -4.66 8.66
C GLU A 5 12.06 -3.90 7.45
N LEU A 6 11.87 -4.47 6.25
CA LEU A 6 12.24 -3.83 4.99
C LEU A 6 11.53 -2.49 4.78
N ILE A 7 10.20 -2.48 4.96
CA ILE A 7 9.40 -1.26 4.79
C ILE A 7 9.83 -0.21 5.82
N LYS A 8 10.01 -0.59 7.09
CA LYS A 8 10.47 0.32 8.14
C LYS A 8 11.83 0.92 7.81
N GLU A 9 12.78 0.09 7.38
CA GLU A 9 14.12 0.57 6.99
C GLU A 9 14.05 1.53 5.81
N THR A 10 13.21 1.26 4.82
CA THR A 10 13.01 2.15 3.68
C THR A 10 12.39 3.48 4.10
N VAL A 11 11.35 3.47 4.94
CA VAL A 11 10.71 4.70 5.46
C VAL A 11 11.72 5.55 6.26
N CYS A 12 12.47 4.94 7.18
CA CYS A 12 13.44 5.68 8.00
C CYS A 12 14.66 6.19 7.22
N LYS A 13 14.88 5.74 5.98
CA LYS A 13 15.93 6.28 5.10
C LYS A 13 15.49 7.54 4.36
N LEU A 14 14.20 7.84 4.31
CA LEU A 14 13.68 8.98 3.57
C LEU A 14 14.01 10.31 4.28
N GLU A 15 13.70 10.40 5.57
CA GLU A 15 13.89 11.60 6.39
C GLU A 15 14.18 11.22 7.85
N ASP A 16 14.98 12.02 8.56
CA ASP A 16 15.48 11.73 9.91
C ASP A 16 14.39 11.44 10.96
N ASN A 17 13.21 12.05 10.80
CA ASN A 17 12.09 11.90 11.74
C ASN A 17 10.94 11.05 11.18
N LEU A 18 11.04 10.57 9.93
CA LEU A 18 9.98 9.77 9.33
C LEU A 18 10.03 8.35 9.85
N LYS A 19 8.88 7.83 10.28
CA LYS A 19 8.75 6.49 10.85
C LYS A 19 7.57 5.74 10.24
N LEU A 20 7.62 4.41 10.32
CA LEU A 20 6.48 3.56 9.98
C LEU A 20 5.42 3.73 11.06
N GLY A 21 4.23 4.18 10.69
CA GLY A 21 3.06 4.28 11.56
C GLY A 21 2.27 2.97 11.55
N CYS A 22 1.03 3.03 11.05
CA CYS A 22 0.18 1.87 10.88
C CYS A 22 0.75 0.88 9.87
N TYR A 23 0.70 -0.40 10.21
CA TYR A 23 1.18 -1.49 9.37
C TYR A 23 0.17 -2.64 9.39
N ASP A 24 -0.37 -2.98 8.23
CA ASP A 24 -1.21 -4.16 8.06
C ASP A 24 -0.37 -5.45 7.93
N GLU A 25 -0.55 -6.39 8.85
CA GLU A 25 0.18 -7.66 8.88
C GLU A 25 -0.08 -8.54 7.63
N LYS A 26 -1.14 -8.27 6.85
CA LYS A 26 -1.34 -8.94 5.54
C LYS A 26 -0.17 -8.70 4.58
N LEU A 27 0.57 -7.60 4.73
CA LEU A 27 1.74 -7.26 3.91
C LEU A 27 2.91 -8.25 4.08
N GLU A 28 2.92 -9.08 5.12
CA GLU A 28 3.89 -10.17 5.25
C GLU A 28 3.68 -11.28 4.20
N ASN A 29 2.51 -11.32 3.54
CA ASN A 29 2.19 -12.30 2.50
C ASN A 29 2.43 -11.78 1.07
N LEU A 30 3.04 -10.61 0.91
CA LEU A 30 3.36 -10.07 -0.41
C LEU A 30 4.33 -10.96 -1.18
N SER A 31 4.13 -11.03 -2.49
CA SER A 31 5.17 -11.54 -3.37
C SER A 31 6.39 -10.60 -3.35
N LYS A 32 7.55 -11.11 -3.77
CA LYS A 32 8.76 -10.27 -3.87
C LYS A 32 8.57 -9.09 -4.84
N ASN A 33 7.79 -9.28 -5.90
CA ASN A 33 7.55 -8.25 -6.89
C ASN A 33 6.66 -7.15 -6.30
N ASP A 34 5.53 -7.52 -5.66
CA ASP A 34 4.63 -6.55 -5.03
C ASP A 34 5.36 -5.78 -3.92
N LEU A 35 6.14 -6.48 -3.08
CA LEU A 35 6.95 -5.82 -2.05
C LEU A 35 7.93 -4.82 -2.69
N SER A 36 8.61 -5.20 -3.77
CA SER A 36 9.54 -4.30 -4.47
C SER A 36 8.82 -3.05 -4.98
N GLU A 37 7.61 -3.19 -5.53
CA GLU A 37 6.83 -2.04 -6.02
C GLU A 37 6.39 -1.11 -4.89
N ILE A 38 5.98 -1.66 -3.74
CA ILE A 38 5.66 -0.87 -2.55
C ILE A 38 6.90 -0.12 -2.06
N LEU A 39 8.05 -0.79 -1.93
CA LEU A 39 9.30 -0.15 -1.51
C LEU A 39 9.72 0.96 -2.49
N SER A 40 9.69 0.70 -3.80
CA SER A 40 10.00 1.72 -4.82
C SER A 40 9.03 2.89 -4.79
N SER A 41 7.75 2.66 -4.48
CA SER A 41 6.76 3.74 -4.35
C SER A 41 7.05 4.63 -3.14
N ILE A 42 7.41 4.03 -2.00
CA ILE A 42 7.84 4.76 -0.80
C ILE A 42 9.12 5.57 -1.10
N GLU A 43 10.13 4.95 -1.71
CA GLU A 43 11.39 5.61 -2.10
C GLU A 43 11.18 6.80 -3.05
N ALA A 44 10.20 6.70 -3.94
CA ALA A 44 9.85 7.75 -4.89
C ALA A 44 8.96 8.85 -4.30
N TYR A 45 8.61 8.79 -3.01
CA TYR A 45 7.58 9.66 -2.40
C TYR A 45 6.23 9.59 -3.16
N ALA A 46 5.97 8.49 -3.85
CA ALA A 46 4.77 8.24 -4.63
C ALA A 46 3.67 7.69 -3.72
N TRP A 47 3.24 8.52 -2.77
CA TRP A 47 2.13 8.23 -1.87
C TRP A 47 0.86 7.96 -2.68
N GLY A 48 0.09 6.96 -2.27
CA GLY A 48 -1.13 6.57 -2.95
C GLY A 48 -1.37 5.07 -2.95
N ASP A 49 -2.34 4.69 -3.78
CA ASP A 49 -2.93 3.36 -3.77
C ASP A 49 -2.28 2.45 -4.80
N LYS A 50 -1.96 1.22 -4.41
CA LYS A 50 -1.38 0.20 -5.27
C LYS A 50 -2.21 -1.07 -5.25
N GLU A 51 -2.63 -1.54 -6.41
CA GLU A 51 -3.23 -2.87 -6.52
C GLU A 51 -2.15 -3.94 -6.40
N ILE A 52 -2.41 -4.96 -5.59
CA ILE A 52 -1.53 -6.10 -5.33
C ILE A 52 -2.34 -7.39 -5.31
N THR A 53 -1.67 -8.53 -5.40
CA THR A 53 -2.31 -9.83 -5.22
C THR A 53 -1.79 -10.53 -3.97
N ILE A 54 -2.67 -10.75 -2.98
CA ILE A 54 -2.38 -11.57 -1.79
C ILE A 54 -3.28 -12.80 -1.84
N ASN A 55 -2.67 -13.99 -1.76
CA ASN A 55 -3.39 -15.27 -1.77
C ASN A 55 -4.40 -15.40 -2.93
N GLN A 56 -3.98 -15.01 -4.14
CA GLN A 56 -4.80 -15.04 -5.38
C GLN A 56 -6.00 -14.07 -5.41
N ALA A 57 -6.11 -13.17 -4.43
CA ALA A 57 -7.13 -12.13 -4.41
C ALA A 57 -6.51 -10.73 -4.55
N LYS A 58 -7.13 -9.90 -5.39
CA LYS A 58 -6.77 -8.48 -5.57
C LYS A 58 -7.08 -7.70 -4.28
N HIS A 59 -6.11 -6.90 -3.84
CA HIS A 59 -6.23 -5.99 -2.72
C HIS A 59 -5.59 -4.65 -3.11
N ILE A 60 -5.92 -3.60 -2.36
CA ILE A 60 -5.31 -2.28 -2.48
C ILE A 60 -4.43 -2.02 -1.26
N VAL A 61 -3.15 -1.72 -1.49
CA VAL A 61 -2.30 -1.09 -0.47
C VAL A 61 -2.46 0.41 -0.58
N GLU A 62 -3.02 1.01 0.44
CA GLU A 62 -3.04 2.46 0.61
C GLU A 62 -1.75 2.86 1.34
N ILE A 63 -0.89 3.65 0.69
CA ILE A 63 0.33 4.21 1.28
C ILE A 63 0.07 5.69 1.57
N GLU A 64 -0.13 6.02 2.84
CA GLU A 64 -0.46 7.37 3.29
C GLU A 64 0.69 7.98 4.08
N ARG A 65 1.00 9.26 3.83
CA ARG A 65 1.90 10.03 4.68
C ARG A 65 1.09 10.93 5.61
N VAL A 66 1.25 10.73 6.93
CA VAL A 66 0.61 11.53 7.98
C VAL A 66 1.70 12.21 8.79
N VAL A 67 2.01 13.47 8.48
CA VAL A 67 3.04 14.27 9.18
C VAL A 67 4.42 13.59 9.14
N ASP A 68 4.80 12.91 10.22
CA ASP A 68 6.07 12.19 10.44
C ASP A 68 5.90 10.66 10.32
N GLU A 69 4.72 10.18 9.91
CA GLU A 69 4.39 8.77 9.76
C GLU A 69 4.08 8.41 8.30
N VAL A 70 4.48 7.19 7.92
CA VAL A 70 3.98 6.51 6.73
C VAL A 70 3.13 5.34 7.20
N ASP A 71 1.87 5.34 6.81
CA ASP A 71 0.89 4.31 7.11
C ASP A 71 0.65 3.43 5.89
N LEU A 72 0.49 2.12 6.13
CA LEU A 72 0.14 1.16 5.09
C LEU A 72 -1.07 0.32 5.52
N TYR A 73 -2.15 0.42 4.75
CA TYR A 73 -3.37 -0.35 4.95
C TYR A 73 -3.60 -1.30 3.78
N VAL A 74 -4.07 -2.52 4.04
CA VAL A 74 -4.45 -3.48 2.99
C VAL A 74 -5.97 -3.65 2.97
N LEU A 75 -6.58 -3.10 1.92
CA LEU A 75 -8.02 -3.05 1.74
C LEU A 75 -8.46 -4.05 0.66
N THR A 76 -9.55 -4.75 0.92
CA THR A 76 -10.35 -5.38 -0.14
C THR A 76 -11.01 -4.31 -0.99
N LYS A 77 -11.48 -4.70 -2.18
CA LYS A 77 -12.28 -3.84 -3.06
C LYS A 77 -13.46 -3.20 -2.31
N GLU A 78 -14.22 -4.00 -1.57
CA GLU A 78 -15.40 -3.54 -0.85
C GLU A 78 -15.03 -2.57 0.28
N GLU A 79 -13.93 -2.83 1.00
CA GLU A 79 -13.42 -1.93 2.03
C GLU A 79 -12.99 -0.59 1.44
N TYR A 80 -12.29 -0.61 0.30
CA TYR A 80 -11.84 0.58 -0.40
C TYR A 80 -13.03 1.43 -0.88
N ILE A 81 -13.98 0.81 -1.60
CA ILE A 81 -15.21 1.46 -2.07
C ILE A 81 -15.96 2.11 -0.91
N ARG A 82 -16.12 1.39 0.21
CA ARG A 82 -16.82 1.91 1.39
C ARG A 82 -16.06 3.04 2.07
N ARG A 83 -14.73 2.95 2.19
CA ARG A 83 -13.89 3.97 2.85
C ARG A 83 -14.00 5.33 2.16
N TYR A 84 -14.05 5.34 0.83
CA TYR A 84 -14.09 6.59 0.05
C TYR A 84 -15.48 6.97 -0.47
N GLY A 85 -16.52 6.16 -0.19
CA GLY A 85 -17.86 6.39 -0.74
C GLY A 85 -17.87 6.35 -2.28
N MET A 86 -17.00 5.55 -2.87
CA MET A 86 -16.78 5.43 -4.31
C MET A 86 -17.86 4.56 -4.97
N SER A 87 -18.17 4.77 -6.25
CA SER A 87 -19.01 3.82 -6.99
C SER A 87 -18.21 2.62 -7.48
N LEU A 88 -18.89 1.53 -7.86
CA LEU A 88 -18.21 0.40 -8.51
C LEU A 88 -17.56 0.83 -9.84
N GLU A 89 -18.22 1.70 -10.60
CA GLU A 89 -17.73 2.20 -11.89
C GLU A 89 -16.42 2.98 -11.71
N ASP A 90 -16.37 3.92 -10.76
CA ASP A 90 -15.16 4.69 -10.45
C ASP A 90 -14.00 3.79 -9.98
N TYR A 91 -14.29 2.71 -9.25
CA TYR A 91 -13.29 1.74 -8.83
C TYR A 91 -12.69 1.02 -10.05
N GLU A 92 -13.54 0.53 -10.96
CA GLU A 92 -13.10 -0.16 -12.17
C GLU A 92 -12.37 0.78 -13.14
N ASP A 93 -12.74 2.06 -13.19
CA ASP A 93 -11.98 3.05 -13.97
C ASP A 93 -10.57 3.28 -13.40
N LYS A 94 -10.39 3.13 -12.09
CA LYS A 94 -9.10 3.31 -11.40
C LYS A 94 -8.23 2.05 -11.41
N PHE A 95 -8.82 0.87 -11.21
CA PHE A 95 -8.10 -0.38 -10.97
C PHE A 95 -8.53 -1.55 -11.88
N GLY A 96 -9.59 -1.37 -12.66
CA GLY A 96 -10.05 -2.40 -13.59
C GLY A 96 -9.03 -2.64 -14.69
N ASP A 97 -9.03 -3.86 -15.22
CA ASP A 97 -8.20 -4.19 -16.37
C ASP A 97 -8.67 -3.34 -17.55
N ALA A 98 -7.78 -2.52 -18.12
CA ALA A 98 -8.11 -1.67 -19.27
C ALA A 98 -8.78 -2.51 -20.37
N LYS A 99 -9.96 -2.09 -20.83
CA LYS A 99 -10.64 -2.69 -21.98
C LYS A 99 -9.85 -2.51 -23.26
#